data_AF-A0A125SIM7-F1
#
_entry.id   AF-A0A125SIM7-F1
#
_cell.length_a   1.000
_cell.length_b   1.000
_cell.length_c   1.000
_cell.angle_alpha   90.00
_cell.angle_beta   90.00
_cell.angle_gamma   90.00
#
_symmetry.space_group_name_H-M   'P 1'
#
loop_
_entity.id
_entity.type
_entity.pdbx_description
1 polymer ?
#
loop_
_entity_poly.entity_id
_entity_poly.type
_entity_poly.pdbx_seq_one_letter_code
_entity_poly.pdbx_strand_id
1 'polypeptide(L)'
;MALSLIRGLTTSVVRNFASLKRDAKRLQKHSQQVFGTSYPLTTCQHAIAVSRGFKSLADIERLGSRLGLERNAPFWTIQSRNDTHQEVLEAIYRLELEVSENGPVAMLGKQAHAILPALVLFFEEMSFKKMPGLLLIETGAQAVQDTLVATAIAQLGMEATFEGFRALDLRETALPVALDTGARYWVSALMYALPERIRKQLNSIGWDHDLELAAEANAVNRLQVFGPADFSTIPFYSIKSIASSVAGAAARPAWMEEGAGPFVAARQLSSDTSEALDRALELIYALDARKFNVGVSAVHESSRRPYVALFSRDDPASVVLASVLHSFFSARYAKPELRDRRPAILYVSDRAEPYAPECLQFGNHTVIVNGLKEVPSGTGAGEFYGYKDALKVRATPEGIQFMGTRVSVPLLSLRSETT
;
A
#
# COMPACT_ATOMS: atom_id res chain seq x y z
N MET A 1 -22.21 22.22 17.97
CA MET A 1 -22.23 23.68 17.71
C MET A 1 -20.84 24.33 17.64
N ALA A 2 -19.85 23.97 18.46
CA ALA A 2 -18.50 24.56 18.38
C ALA A 2 -17.71 24.17 17.10
N LEU A 3 -17.91 22.94 16.61
CA LEU A 3 -17.17 22.38 15.46
C LEU A 3 -17.61 22.92 14.08
N SER A 4 -18.90 23.26 13.90
CA SER A 4 -19.37 23.95 12.68
C SER A 4 -18.81 25.37 12.58
N LEU A 5 -18.61 26.01 13.73
CA LEU A 5 -17.94 27.30 13.86
C LEU A 5 -16.46 27.19 13.54
N ILE A 6 -15.76 26.17 14.06
CA ILE A 6 -14.36 25.88 13.72
C ILE A 6 -14.21 25.53 12.23
N ARG A 7 -15.11 24.72 11.63
CA ARG A 7 -15.10 24.46 10.18
C ARG A 7 -15.36 25.71 9.37
N GLY A 8 -16.37 26.50 9.72
CA GLY A 8 -16.64 27.78 9.07
C GLY A 8 -15.47 28.75 9.15
N LEU A 9 -14.79 28.79 10.31
CA LEU A 9 -13.57 29.56 10.52
C LEU A 9 -12.41 29.02 9.69
N THR A 10 -12.17 27.71 9.66
CA THR A 10 -11.11 27.09 8.86
C THR A 10 -11.34 27.30 7.37
N THR A 11 -12.55 27.09 6.85
CA THR A 11 -12.87 27.34 5.44
C THR A 11 -12.77 28.83 5.08
N SER A 12 -13.19 29.72 5.99
CA SER A 12 -13.02 31.17 5.85
C SER A 12 -11.53 31.56 5.83
N VAL A 13 -10.72 30.99 6.71
CA VAL A 13 -9.28 31.20 6.79
C VAL A 13 -8.56 30.68 5.55
N VAL A 14 -8.92 29.50 5.04
CA VAL A 14 -8.37 28.92 3.80
C VAL A 14 -8.71 29.81 2.59
N ARG A 15 -9.96 30.28 2.47
CA ARG A 15 -10.37 31.22 1.41
C ARG A 15 -9.63 32.56 1.53
N ASN A 16 -9.50 33.09 2.75
CA ASN A 16 -8.76 34.32 3.01
C ASN A 16 -7.29 34.17 2.64
N PHE A 17 -6.66 33.05 2.99
CA PHE A 17 -5.28 32.73 2.63
C PHE A 17 -5.05 32.64 1.12
N ALA A 18 -5.96 31.98 0.39
CA ALA A 18 -5.93 31.90 -1.07
C ALA A 18 -6.19 33.26 -1.76
N SER A 19 -7.03 34.12 -1.16
CA SER A 19 -7.26 35.49 -1.63
C SER A 19 -6.03 36.37 -1.42
N LEU A 20 -5.38 36.26 -0.27
CA LEU A 20 -4.18 37.01 0.10
C LEU A 20 -3.03 36.76 -0.89
N LYS A 21 -2.83 35.51 -1.28
CA LYS A 21 -1.82 35.14 -2.29
C LYS A 21 -2.13 35.71 -3.67
N ARG A 22 -3.41 35.77 -4.07
CA ARG A 22 -3.83 36.36 -5.35
C ARG A 22 -3.65 37.87 -5.32
N ASP A 23 -4.05 38.51 -4.23
CA ASP A 23 -3.89 39.95 -4.03
C ASP A 23 -2.41 40.33 -4.00
N ALA A 24 -1.54 39.49 -3.40
CA ALA A 24 -0.10 39.74 -3.34
C ALA A 24 0.56 39.69 -4.72
N LYS A 25 0.13 38.76 -5.58
CA LYS A 25 0.58 38.70 -6.98
C LYS A 25 0.06 39.89 -7.79
N ARG A 26 -1.19 40.33 -7.56
CA ARG A 26 -1.74 41.53 -8.19
C ARG A 26 -0.96 42.78 -7.75
N LEU A 27 -0.68 42.91 -6.47
CA LEU A 27 0.09 44.03 -5.92
C LEU A 27 1.52 44.03 -6.44
N GLN A 28 2.18 42.87 -6.54
CA GLN A 28 3.49 42.77 -7.16
C GLN A 28 3.46 43.27 -8.61
N LYS A 29 2.48 42.82 -9.41
CA LYS A 29 2.33 43.18 -10.82
C LYS A 29 2.10 44.70 -11.01
N HIS A 30 1.42 45.35 -10.07
CA HIS A 30 1.14 46.79 -10.10
C HIS A 30 2.01 47.61 -9.15
N SER A 31 3.05 47.01 -8.56
CA SER A 31 3.83 47.64 -7.48
C SER A 31 4.50 48.95 -7.92
N GLN A 32 5.02 48.99 -9.16
CA GLN A 32 5.59 50.21 -9.74
C GLN A 32 4.55 51.33 -9.93
N GLN A 33 3.30 51.00 -10.25
CA GLN A 33 2.24 51.99 -10.40
C GLN A 33 1.72 52.51 -9.05
N VAL A 34 1.69 51.65 -8.03
CA VAL A 34 1.13 51.97 -6.71
C VAL A 34 2.16 52.65 -5.80
N PHE A 35 3.42 52.22 -5.86
CA PHE A 35 4.47 52.67 -4.94
C PHE A 35 5.63 53.40 -5.64
N GLY A 36 5.53 53.62 -6.96
CA GLY A 36 6.59 54.25 -7.76
C GLY A 36 7.84 53.38 -7.97
N THR A 37 7.93 52.21 -7.34
CA THR A 37 9.06 51.28 -7.43
C THR A 37 8.58 49.82 -7.46
N SER A 38 9.33 48.96 -8.14
CA SER A 38 9.04 47.53 -8.22
C SER A 38 9.45 46.83 -6.92
N TYR A 39 8.51 46.18 -6.25
CA TYR A 39 8.78 45.39 -5.04
C TYR A 39 8.76 43.88 -5.31
N PRO A 40 9.63 43.09 -4.64
CA PRO A 40 9.63 41.65 -4.75
C PRO A 40 8.38 41.04 -4.11
N LEU A 41 7.97 39.86 -4.61
CA LEU A 41 6.75 39.18 -4.17
C LEU A 41 6.69 38.96 -2.65
N THR A 42 7.82 38.69 -2.01
CA THR A 42 7.91 38.48 -0.56
C THR A 42 7.53 39.73 0.23
N THR A 43 7.97 40.92 -0.22
CA THR A 43 7.60 42.20 0.39
C THR A 43 6.12 42.50 0.17
N CYS A 44 5.57 42.23 -1.02
CA CYS A 44 4.13 42.38 -1.29
C CYS A 44 3.27 41.40 -0.47
N GLN A 45 3.72 40.15 -0.30
CA GLN A 45 3.05 39.16 0.56
C GLN A 45 3.03 39.60 2.02
N HIS A 46 4.15 40.15 2.51
CA HIS A 46 4.23 40.70 3.86
C HIS A 46 3.34 41.94 4.04
N ALA A 47 3.34 42.85 3.07
CA ALA A 47 2.49 44.04 3.11
C ALA A 47 0.99 43.69 3.15
N ILE A 48 0.57 42.71 2.35
CA ILE A 48 -0.84 42.27 2.37
C ILE A 48 -1.16 41.48 3.65
N ALA A 49 -0.23 40.67 4.16
CA ALA A 49 -0.36 40.02 5.46
C ALA A 49 -0.68 41.01 6.58
N VAL A 50 0.11 42.08 6.67
CA VAL A 50 -0.07 43.17 7.63
C VAL A 50 -1.40 43.91 7.38
N SER A 51 -1.74 44.21 6.13
CA SER A 51 -3.00 44.89 5.78
C SER A 51 -4.26 44.11 6.20
N ARG A 52 -4.16 42.78 6.29
CA ARG A 52 -5.24 41.87 6.68
C ARG A 52 -5.23 41.57 8.20
N GLY A 53 -4.39 42.26 8.97
CA GLY A 53 -4.36 42.16 10.43
C GLY A 53 -3.43 41.09 11.00
N PHE A 54 -2.57 40.47 10.19
CA PHE A 54 -1.56 39.52 10.68
C PHE A 54 -0.27 40.26 11.05
N LYS A 55 0.42 39.80 12.10
CA LYS A 55 1.69 40.41 12.56
C LYS A 55 2.83 40.19 11.57
N SER A 56 2.84 39.07 10.86
CA SER A 56 3.87 38.74 9.87
C SER A 56 3.41 37.68 8.87
N LEU A 57 4.13 37.56 7.75
CA LEU A 57 3.99 36.44 6.80
C LEU A 57 4.29 35.09 7.46
N ALA A 58 5.23 35.04 8.41
CA ALA A 58 5.57 33.83 9.14
C ALA A 58 4.40 33.35 10.02
N ASP A 59 3.59 34.26 10.57
CA ASP A 59 2.39 33.87 11.32
C ASP A 59 1.31 33.30 10.40
N ILE A 60 1.21 33.81 9.18
CA ILE A 60 0.35 33.26 8.14
C ILE A 60 0.82 31.86 7.71
N GLU A 61 2.12 31.65 7.56
CA GLU A 61 2.69 30.34 7.25
C GLU A 61 2.54 29.34 8.40
N ARG A 62 2.70 29.78 9.65
CA ARG A 62 2.42 28.98 10.86
C ARG A 62 0.94 28.65 11.01
N LEU A 63 0.05 29.57 10.66
CA LEU A 63 -1.38 29.34 10.63
C LEU A 63 -1.72 28.36 9.50
N GLY A 64 -1.08 28.50 8.33
CA GLY A 64 -1.15 27.56 7.23
C GLY A 64 -0.68 26.16 7.61
N SER A 65 0.46 26.03 8.30
CA SER A 65 0.98 24.73 8.76
C SER A 65 0.09 24.09 9.83
N ARG A 66 -0.44 24.88 10.77
CA ARG A 66 -1.45 24.42 11.75
C ARG A 66 -2.77 23.99 11.12
N LEU A 67 -3.08 24.51 9.93
CA LEU A 67 -4.28 24.18 9.15
C LEU A 67 -3.98 23.19 8.00
N GLY A 68 -2.78 22.58 7.96
CA GLY A 68 -2.42 21.57 6.97
C GLY A 68 -2.19 22.09 5.54
N LEU A 69 -2.09 23.41 5.34
CA LEU A 69 -1.89 24.07 4.03
C LEU A 69 -0.42 24.08 3.56
N GLU A 70 0.41 23.15 4.04
CA GLU A 70 1.80 23.04 3.60
C GLU A 70 1.86 22.70 2.10
N ARG A 71 2.41 23.60 1.29
CA ARG A 71 2.57 23.42 -0.17
C ARG A 71 3.48 22.25 -0.56
N ASN A 72 4.30 21.79 0.37
CA ASN A 72 5.25 20.70 0.18
C ASN A 72 4.73 19.38 0.78
N ALA A 73 3.57 19.40 1.44
CA ALA A 73 2.99 18.17 1.94
C ALA A 73 2.47 17.32 0.78
N PRO A 74 2.59 15.99 0.84
CA PRO A 74 2.00 15.12 -0.15
C PRO A 74 0.49 15.33 -0.29
N PHE A 75 -0.08 15.02 -1.46
CA PHE A 75 -1.51 15.23 -1.71
C PHE A 75 -2.44 14.39 -0.79
N TRP A 76 -1.90 13.33 -0.18
CA TRP A 76 -2.61 12.47 0.76
C TRP A 76 -2.53 12.94 2.21
N THR A 77 -1.94 14.11 2.48
CA THR A 77 -2.00 14.72 3.82
C THR A 77 -3.40 15.26 4.09
N ILE A 78 -4.01 14.80 5.19
CA ILE A 78 -5.35 15.19 5.62
C ILE A 78 -5.32 16.65 6.07
N GLN A 79 -6.02 17.52 5.32
CA GLN A 79 -6.15 18.95 5.65
C GLN A 79 -7.42 19.25 6.45
N SER A 80 -8.46 18.44 6.25
CA SER A 80 -9.75 18.59 6.93
C SER A 80 -10.45 17.25 7.05
N ARG A 81 -11.19 17.06 8.15
CA ARG A 81 -11.99 15.87 8.42
C ARG A 81 -13.48 16.23 8.40
N ASN A 82 -14.29 15.38 7.79
CA ASN A 82 -15.75 15.45 7.94
C ASN A 82 -16.17 14.88 9.32
N ASP A 83 -17.46 14.94 9.64
CA ASP A 83 -17.96 14.53 10.97
C ASP A 83 -17.74 13.04 11.20
N THR A 84 -18.04 12.22 10.19
CA THR A 84 -17.86 10.77 10.26
C THR A 84 -16.40 10.39 10.52
N HIS A 85 -15.46 10.95 9.77
CA HIS A 85 -14.03 10.69 9.96
C HIS A 85 -13.60 11.08 11.38
N GLN A 86 -14.00 12.26 11.85
CA GLN A 86 -13.65 12.74 13.19
C GLN A 86 -14.22 11.84 14.29
N GLU A 87 -15.48 11.41 14.19
CA GLU A 87 -16.12 10.50 15.15
C GLU A 87 -15.42 9.14 15.21
N VAL A 88 -15.07 8.58 14.04
CA VAL A 88 -14.33 7.31 13.94
C VAL A 88 -12.94 7.46 14.57
N LEU A 89 -12.24 8.58 14.30
CA LEU A 89 -10.92 8.86 14.84
C LEU A 89 -10.93 8.98 16.37
N GLU A 90 -11.93 9.68 16.93
CA GLU A 90 -12.12 9.77 18.38
C GLU A 90 -12.38 8.40 19.00
N ALA A 91 -13.13 7.53 18.31
CA ALA A 91 -13.37 6.17 18.77
C ALA A 91 -12.08 5.32 18.78
N ILE A 92 -11.26 5.44 17.73
CA ILE A 92 -9.94 4.80 17.63
C ILE A 92 -9.03 5.25 18.78
N TYR A 93 -8.96 6.56 19.06
CA TYR A 93 -8.14 7.09 20.15
C TYR A 93 -8.62 6.65 21.54
N ARG A 94 -9.93 6.58 21.76
CA ARG A 94 -10.48 6.06 23.03
C ARG A 94 -10.15 4.59 23.28
N LEU A 95 -9.87 3.84 22.22
CA LEU A 95 -9.43 2.45 22.29
C LEU A 95 -7.90 2.30 22.25
N GLU A 96 -7.16 3.41 22.24
CA GLU A 96 -5.68 3.43 22.19
C GLU A 96 -5.13 2.59 21.03
N LEU A 97 -5.86 2.58 19.91
CA LEU A 97 -5.49 1.81 18.72
C LEU A 97 -4.49 2.60 17.87
N GLU A 98 -3.21 2.30 18.05
CA GLU A 98 -2.13 2.86 17.22
C GLU A 98 -1.36 1.75 16.48
N VAL A 99 -1.36 1.79 15.15
CA VAL A 99 -0.73 0.75 14.32
C VAL A 99 0.81 0.85 14.38
N SER A 100 1.34 2.02 14.76
CA SER A 100 2.76 2.24 14.94
C SER A 100 3.36 1.61 16.18
N GLU A 101 2.65 1.67 17.30
CA GLU A 101 3.14 1.17 18.57
C GLU A 101 2.73 -0.29 18.78
N ASN A 102 1.51 -0.63 18.39
CA ASN A 102 0.90 -1.89 18.80
C ASN A 102 1.03 -3.04 17.77
N GLY A 103 1.63 -2.79 16.61
CA GLY A 103 1.79 -3.79 15.55
C GLY A 103 0.59 -3.89 14.62
N PRO A 104 0.40 -5.01 13.90
CA PRO A 104 -0.69 -5.16 12.95
C PRO A 104 -2.06 -5.21 13.64
N VAL A 105 -3.08 -4.63 13.02
CA VAL A 105 -4.45 -4.56 13.56
C VAL A 105 -5.40 -5.36 12.67
N ALA A 106 -6.01 -6.40 13.22
CA ALA A 106 -7.04 -7.20 12.59
C ALA A 106 -8.43 -6.77 13.05
N MET A 107 -9.20 -6.17 12.14
CA MET A 107 -10.59 -5.82 12.36
C MET A 107 -11.49 -7.03 12.05
N LEU A 108 -12.00 -7.66 13.10
CA LEU A 108 -12.90 -8.80 13.08
C LEU A 108 -14.36 -8.33 12.94
N GLY A 109 -15.23 -9.16 12.38
CA GLY A 109 -16.64 -8.88 12.15
C GLY A 109 -16.95 -8.62 10.68
N LYS A 110 -18.20 -8.24 10.39
CA LYS A 110 -18.61 -7.96 9.00
C LYS A 110 -17.81 -6.79 8.42
N GLN A 111 -17.39 -6.92 7.16
CA GLN A 111 -16.63 -5.89 6.44
C GLN A 111 -17.30 -4.50 6.51
N ALA A 112 -18.63 -4.44 6.38
CA ALA A 112 -19.41 -3.20 6.46
C ALA A 112 -19.25 -2.43 7.78
N HIS A 113 -18.89 -3.10 8.88
CA HIS A 113 -18.67 -2.44 10.18
C HIS A 113 -17.18 -2.12 10.41
N ALA A 114 -16.29 -2.92 9.81
CA ALA A 114 -14.84 -2.84 10.03
C ALA A 114 -14.14 -1.85 9.08
N ILE A 115 -14.70 -1.61 7.89
CA ILE A 115 -13.99 -0.88 6.83
C ILE A 115 -13.77 0.61 7.14
N LEU A 116 -14.72 1.28 7.79
CA LEU A 116 -14.61 2.70 8.14
C LEU A 116 -13.47 2.96 9.14
N PRO A 117 -13.42 2.29 10.32
CA PRO A 117 -12.27 2.37 11.23
C PRO A 117 -10.93 2.03 10.57
N ALA A 118 -10.89 1.01 9.72
CA ALA A 118 -9.66 0.59 9.07
C ALA A 118 -9.12 1.63 8.07
N LEU A 119 -10.00 2.26 7.29
CA LEU A 119 -9.62 3.33 6.37
C LEU A 119 -9.17 4.59 7.11
N VAL A 120 -9.82 4.95 8.22
CA VAL A 120 -9.38 6.08 9.06
C VAL A 120 -7.98 5.84 9.61
N LEU A 121 -7.72 4.66 10.20
CA LEU A 121 -6.37 4.27 10.63
C LEU A 121 -5.35 4.39 9.49
N PHE A 122 -5.68 3.85 8.32
CA PHE A 122 -4.79 3.87 7.16
C PHE A 122 -4.47 5.29 6.66
N PHE A 123 -5.47 6.15 6.49
CA PHE A 123 -5.27 7.52 6.01
C PHE A 123 -4.55 8.40 7.03
N GLU A 124 -4.87 8.27 8.32
CA GLU A 124 -4.20 9.01 9.38
C GLU A 124 -2.72 8.62 9.49
N GLU A 125 -2.39 7.33 9.44
CA GLU A 125 -1.01 6.84 9.43
C GLU A 125 -0.22 7.37 8.22
N MET A 126 -0.81 7.31 7.02
CA MET A 126 -0.18 7.86 5.81
C MET A 126 0.06 9.37 5.91
N SER A 127 -0.92 10.10 6.42
CA SER A 127 -0.89 11.55 6.58
C SER A 127 0.17 11.96 7.61
N PHE A 128 0.17 11.30 8.77
CA PHE A 128 1.11 11.53 9.86
C PHE A 128 2.56 11.30 9.43
N LYS A 129 2.83 10.16 8.78
CA LYS A 129 4.18 9.81 8.32
C LYS A 129 4.62 10.54 7.06
N LYS A 130 3.68 11.16 6.33
CA LYS A 130 3.90 11.72 4.98
C LYS A 130 4.49 10.69 4.01
N MET A 131 4.09 9.42 4.15
CA MET A 131 4.56 8.29 3.35
C MET A 131 3.40 7.71 2.51
N PRO A 132 3.63 7.32 1.25
CA PRO A 132 2.61 6.67 0.44
C PRO A 132 2.28 5.28 1.00
N GLY A 133 1.01 4.96 1.18
CA GLY A 133 0.54 3.65 1.62
C GLY A 133 0.07 2.75 0.49
N LEU A 134 -0.23 1.50 0.84
CA LEU A 134 -0.73 0.48 -0.06
C LEU A 134 -2.07 -0.07 0.44
N LEU A 135 -3.09 -0.02 -0.40
CA LEU A 135 -4.38 -0.66 -0.20
C LEU A 135 -4.50 -1.87 -1.13
N LEU A 136 -4.53 -3.08 -0.56
CA LEU A 136 -4.77 -4.32 -1.29
C LEU A 136 -6.21 -4.77 -1.06
N ILE A 137 -6.94 -5.00 -2.15
CA ILE A 137 -8.34 -5.41 -2.12
C ILE A 137 -8.43 -6.77 -2.82
N GLU A 138 -8.65 -7.82 -2.03
CA GLU A 138 -9.03 -9.12 -2.54
C GLU A 138 -10.53 -9.12 -2.81
N THR A 139 -10.91 -9.26 -4.08
CA THR A 139 -12.30 -9.11 -4.50
C THR A 139 -12.61 -9.83 -5.81
N GLY A 140 -13.86 -10.27 -5.93
CA GLY A 140 -14.47 -10.69 -7.21
C GLY A 140 -15.06 -9.54 -8.03
N ALA A 141 -15.17 -8.33 -7.47
CA ALA A 141 -15.78 -7.17 -8.11
C ALA A 141 -14.95 -6.66 -9.30
N GLN A 142 -15.60 -6.11 -10.33
CA GLN A 142 -14.90 -5.69 -11.54
C GLN A 142 -14.06 -4.44 -11.31
N ALA A 143 -14.55 -3.48 -10.54
CA ALA A 143 -13.84 -2.24 -10.25
C ALA A 143 -13.85 -1.91 -8.76
N VAL A 144 -12.96 -0.99 -8.35
CA VAL A 144 -12.88 -0.56 -6.93
C VAL A 144 -14.18 0.13 -6.50
N GLN A 145 -14.85 0.80 -7.42
CA GLN A 145 -16.13 1.50 -7.24
C GLN A 145 -17.25 0.56 -6.77
N ASP A 146 -17.15 -0.72 -7.11
CA ASP A 146 -18.16 -1.74 -6.78
C ASP A 146 -17.95 -2.33 -5.38
N THR A 147 -16.90 -1.92 -4.68
CA THR A 147 -16.53 -2.46 -3.36
C THR A 147 -17.02 -1.58 -2.21
N LEU A 148 -17.13 -2.16 -1.00
CA LEU A 148 -17.45 -1.39 0.21
C LEU A 148 -16.39 -0.32 0.53
N VAL A 149 -15.17 -0.48 0.01
CA VAL A 149 -14.09 0.51 0.14
C VAL A 149 -14.50 1.84 -0.49
N ALA A 150 -15.03 1.84 -1.71
CA ALA A 150 -15.45 3.05 -2.39
C ALA A 150 -16.60 3.77 -1.67
N THR A 151 -17.57 3.01 -1.16
CA THR A 151 -18.67 3.56 -0.35
C THR A 151 -18.14 4.21 0.94
N ALA A 152 -17.20 3.55 1.61
CA ALA A 152 -16.59 4.06 2.83
C ALA A 152 -15.74 5.32 2.58
N ILE A 153 -14.99 5.37 1.49
CA ILE A 153 -14.22 6.56 1.08
C ILE A 153 -15.14 7.76 0.86
N ALA A 154 -16.26 7.55 0.17
CA ALA A 154 -17.24 8.61 -0.05
C ALA A 154 -17.84 9.12 1.27
N GLN A 155 -18.18 8.20 2.18
CA GLN A 155 -18.69 8.58 3.49
C GLN A 155 -17.64 9.32 4.35
N LEU A 156 -16.35 9.04 4.17
CA LEU A 156 -15.25 9.74 4.85
C LEU A 156 -14.87 11.09 4.19
N GLY A 157 -15.45 11.42 3.04
CA GLY A 157 -15.11 12.65 2.29
C GLY A 157 -13.67 12.63 1.75
N MET A 158 -13.15 11.45 1.44
CA MET A 158 -11.75 11.22 1.02
C MET A 158 -11.61 10.93 -0.48
N GLU A 159 -12.65 11.20 -1.29
CA GLU A 159 -12.70 10.86 -2.71
C GLU A 159 -11.57 11.52 -3.49
N ALA A 160 -11.35 12.82 -3.30
CA ALA A 160 -10.30 13.55 -4.00
C ALA A 160 -8.89 13.03 -3.68
N THR A 161 -8.66 12.61 -2.43
CA THR A 161 -7.41 11.95 -2.04
C THR A 161 -7.29 10.59 -2.70
N PHE A 162 -8.38 9.82 -2.71
CA PHE A 162 -8.39 8.47 -3.27
C PHE A 162 -8.23 8.43 -4.79
N GLU A 163 -8.84 9.37 -5.53
CA GLU A 163 -8.63 9.56 -6.97
C GLU A 163 -7.14 9.80 -7.31
N GLY A 164 -6.40 10.38 -6.37
CA GLY A 164 -4.95 10.56 -6.48
C GLY A 164 -4.16 9.26 -6.37
N PHE A 165 -4.73 8.13 -5.95
CA PHE A 165 -3.99 6.86 -5.82
C PHE A 165 -3.66 6.26 -7.20
N ARG A 166 -2.60 5.45 -7.27
CA ARG A 166 -2.38 4.58 -8.43
C ARG A 166 -3.29 3.37 -8.29
N ALA A 167 -4.35 3.32 -9.09
CA ALA A 167 -5.21 2.16 -9.19
C ALA A 167 -4.60 1.11 -10.13
N LEU A 168 -4.53 -0.14 -9.67
CA LEU A 168 -4.09 -1.29 -10.46
C LEU A 168 -5.11 -2.41 -10.33
N ASP A 169 -5.53 -2.99 -11.44
CA ASP A 169 -6.17 -4.30 -11.42
C ASP A 169 -5.15 -5.37 -11.79
N LEU A 170 -4.68 -6.13 -10.80
CA LEU A 170 -3.64 -7.13 -10.99
C LEU A 170 -4.16 -8.41 -11.66
N ARG A 171 -5.47 -8.52 -11.89
CA ARG A 171 -6.13 -9.62 -12.60
C ARG A 171 -6.09 -9.42 -14.12
N GLU A 172 -5.97 -8.17 -14.57
CA GLU A 172 -5.96 -7.81 -15.98
C GLU A 172 -4.61 -8.12 -16.66
N THR A 173 -4.65 -8.21 -17.99
CA THR A 173 -3.46 -8.24 -18.83
C THR A 173 -3.03 -6.82 -19.20
N ALA A 174 -1.72 -6.59 -19.27
CA ALA A 174 -1.08 -5.32 -19.59
C ALA A 174 -1.30 -4.22 -18.53
N LEU A 175 -0.59 -4.36 -17.41
CA LEU A 175 -0.59 -3.34 -16.36
C LEU A 175 0.02 -2.01 -16.86
N PRO A 176 -0.43 -0.86 -16.35
CA PRO A 176 0.12 0.45 -16.69
C PRO A 176 1.49 0.73 -16.07
N VAL A 177 2.00 -0.20 -15.27
CA VAL A 177 3.26 -0.09 -14.52
C VAL A 177 4.16 -1.28 -14.81
N ALA A 178 5.46 -1.01 -14.80
CA ALA A 178 6.49 -2.03 -14.81
C ALA A 178 6.79 -2.46 -13.37
N LEU A 179 6.64 -3.77 -13.11
CA LEU A 179 6.96 -4.38 -11.83
C LEU A 179 8.31 -5.10 -11.91
N ASP A 180 9.30 -4.57 -11.19
CA ASP A 180 10.63 -5.18 -11.01
C ASP A 180 10.94 -5.21 -9.51
N THR A 181 11.37 -6.35 -8.97
CA THR A 181 11.73 -6.49 -7.55
C THR A 181 12.97 -7.38 -7.40
N GLY A 182 13.47 -7.54 -6.18
CA GLY A 182 14.61 -8.43 -5.90
C GLY A 182 14.29 -9.89 -6.20
N ALA A 183 15.30 -10.69 -6.57
CA ALA A 183 15.14 -12.11 -6.91
C ALA A 183 14.39 -12.88 -5.82
N ARG A 184 14.77 -12.67 -4.56
CA ARG A 184 14.10 -13.22 -3.38
C ARG A 184 12.60 -12.93 -3.34
N TYR A 185 12.19 -11.70 -3.65
CA TYR A 185 10.78 -11.31 -3.58
C TYR A 185 9.97 -11.89 -4.73
N TRP A 186 10.56 -12.05 -5.91
CA TRP A 186 9.94 -12.79 -7.00
C TRP A 186 9.71 -14.25 -6.63
N VAL A 187 10.75 -14.93 -6.14
CA VAL A 187 10.68 -16.34 -5.76
C VAL A 187 9.70 -16.55 -4.61
N SER A 188 9.81 -15.77 -3.52
CA SER A 188 8.85 -15.85 -2.41
C SER A 188 7.41 -15.63 -2.87
N ALA A 189 7.17 -14.64 -3.75
CA ALA A 189 5.84 -14.39 -4.29
C ALA A 189 5.29 -15.59 -5.08
N LEU A 190 6.10 -16.20 -5.94
CA LEU A 190 5.74 -17.44 -6.65
C LEU A 190 5.38 -18.55 -5.66
N MET A 191 6.21 -18.76 -4.63
CA MET A 191 5.99 -19.79 -3.63
C MET A 191 4.74 -19.55 -2.77
N TYR A 192 4.40 -18.29 -2.48
CA TYR A 192 3.19 -17.93 -1.72
C TYR A 192 1.90 -18.14 -2.51
N ALA A 193 1.94 -18.08 -3.84
CA ALA A 193 0.77 -18.30 -4.69
C ALA A 193 0.50 -19.79 -4.97
N LEU A 194 1.47 -20.66 -4.73
CA LEU A 194 1.33 -22.10 -4.94
C LEU A 194 0.64 -22.81 -3.76
N PRO A 195 -0.12 -23.89 -4.01
CA PRO A 195 -0.70 -24.70 -2.94
C PRO A 195 0.36 -25.24 -1.98
N GLU A 196 0.02 -25.37 -0.68
CA GLU A 196 0.96 -25.77 0.38
C GLU A 196 1.68 -27.09 0.07
N ARG A 197 0.99 -28.08 -0.51
CA ARG A 197 1.59 -29.36 -0.93
C ARG A 197 2.72 -29.15 -1.94
N ILE A 198 2.45 -28.37 -3.00
CA ILE A 198 3.40 -28.07 -4.08
C ILE A 198 4.59 -27.30 -3.51
N ARG A 199 4.32 -26.29 -2.67
CA ARG A 199 5.37 -25.52 -2.00
C ARG A 199 6.29 -26.39 -1.16
N LYS A 200 5.74 -27.31 -0.34
CA LYS A 200 6.55 -28.25 0.47
C LYS A 200 7.44 -29.14 -0.40
N GLN A 201 6.94 -29.62 -1.52
CA GLN A 201 7.72 -30.42 -2.47
C GLN A 201 8.88 -29.60 -3.08
N LEU A 202 8.61 -28.39 -3.55
CA LEU A 202 9.65 -27.49 -4.10
C LEU A 202 10.69 -27.08 -3.05
N ASN A 203 10.27 -26.77 -1.82
CA ASN A 203 11.17 -26.46 -0.72
C ASN A 203 12.04 -27.67 -0.32
N SER A 204 11.49 -28.89 -0.35
CA SER A 204 12.24 -30.10 0.02
C SER A 204 13.43 -30.37 -0.89
N ILE A 205 13.36 -29.89 -2.14
CA ILE A 205 14.46 -29.95 -3.09
C ILE A 205 15.26 -28.65 -3.16
N GLY A 206 14.89 -27.59 -2.43
CA GLY A 206 15.59 -26.29 -2.47
C GLY A 206 15.45 -25.54 -3.79
N TRP A 207 14.38 -25.79 -4.56
CA TRP A 207 14.17 -25.17 -5.88
C TRP A 207 14.04 -23.65 -5.79
N ASP A 208 13.40 -23.15 -4.74
CA ASP A 208 13.26 -21.73 -4.45
C ASP A 208 14.62 -21.04 -4.29
N HIS A 209 15.49 -21.62 -3.46
CA HIS A 209 16.83 -21.09 -3.24
C HIS A 209 17.68 -21.10 -4.52
N ASP A 210 17.63 -22.20 -5.28
CA ASP A 210 18.36 -22.34 -6.53
C ASP A 210 17.88 -21.33 -7.59
N LEU A 211 16.56 -21.12 -7.68
CA LEU A 211 15.96 -20.16 -8.60
C LEU A 211 16.36 -18.73 -8.24
N GLU A 212 16.38 -18.38 -6.95
CA GLU A 212 16.80 -17.07 -6.46
C GLU A 212 18.24 -16.75 -6.89
N LEU A 213 19.19 -17.63 -6.55
CA LEU A 213 20.60 -17.46 -6.87
C LEU A 213 20.84 -17.41 -8.38
N ALA A 214 20.21 -18.31 -9.14
CA ALA A 214 20.39 -18.38 -10.58
C ALA A 214 19.79 -17.15 -11.30
N ALA A 215 18.65 -16.64 -10.84
CA ALA A 215 18.03 -15.45 -11.41
C ALA A 215 18.83 -14.18 -11.11
N GLU A 216 19.40 -14.07 -9.91
CA GLU A 216 20.29 -12.96 -9.55
C GLU A 216 21.56 -12.98 -10.40
N ALA A 217 22.24 -14.13 -10.49
CA ALA A 217 23.44 -14.28 -11.33
C ALA A 217 23.16 -13.96 -12.81
N ASN A 218 21.99 -14.36 -13.32
CA ASN A 218 21.55 -14.06 -14.69
C ASN A 218 21.36 -12.55 -14.90
N ALA A 219 20.72 -11.88 -13.94
CA ALA A 219 20.53 -10.43 -14.00
C ALA A 219 21.87 -9.68 -13.94
N VAL A 220 22.81 -10.14 -13.09
CA VAL A 220 24.16 -9.56 -13.00
C VAL A 220 24.91 -9.70 -14.32
N ASN A 221 24.93 -10.90 -14.91
CA ASN A 221 25.61 -11.14 -16.19
C ASN A 221 25.03 -10.29 -17.33
N ARG A 222 23.71 -10.06 -17.31
CA ARG A 222 23.03 -9.24 -18.30
C ARG A 222 23.09 -7.74 -18.02
N LEU A 223 23.73 -7.31 -16.93
CA LEU A 223 23.75 -5.92 -16.46
C LEU A 223 22.33 -5.34 -16.24
N GLN A 224 21.41 -6.18 -15.75
CA GLN A 224 19.99 -5.88 -15.52
C GLN A 224 19.63 -5.81 -14.03
N VAL A 225 20.60 -5.41 -13.19
CA VAL A 225 20.36 -5.11 -11.77
C VAL A 225 20.18 -3.59 -11.64
N PHE A 226 19.02 -3.18 -11.11
CA PHE A 226 18.65 -1.78 -10.96
C PHE A 226 18.35 -1.41 -9.51
N GLY A 227 18.38 -0.11 -9.21
CA GLY A 227 18.03 0.41 -7.88
C GLY A 227 19.23 0.57 -6.94
N PRO A 228 18.98 1.09 -5.72
CA PRO A 228 20.02 1.24 -4.71
C PRO A 228 20.49 -0.13 -4.19
N ALA A 229 21.71 -0.20 -3.65
CA ALA A 229 22.26 -1.43 -3.05
C ALA A 229 21.34 -2.03 -1.97
N ASP A 230 20.57 -1.17 -1.29
CA ASP A 230 19.64 -1.55 -0.23
C ASP A 230 18.32 -2.17 -0.71
N PHE A 231 18.01 -2.02 -2.00
CA PHE A 231 16.82 -2.59 -2.63
C PHE A 231 17.09 -2.78 -4.12
N SER A 232 17.98 -3.73 -4.42
CA SER A 232 18.28 -4.12 -5.78
C SER A 232 17.07 -4.85 -6.40
N THR A 233 16.80 -4.54 -7.65
CA THR A 233 15.67 -5.05 -8.41
C THR A 233 16.16 -5.68 -9.69
N ILE A 234 15.49 -6.76 -10.09
CA ILE A 234 15.74 -7.47 -11.34
C ILE A 234 14.42 -7.61 -12.10
N PRO A 235 14.48 -7.60 -13.45
CA PRO A 235 13.29 -7.84 -14.25
C PRO A 235 12.82 -9.29 -14.12
N PHE A 236 11.51 -9.50 -14.22
CA PHE A 236 10.92 -10.84 -14.21
C PHE A 236 11.47 -11.76 -15.30
N TYR A 237 11.97 -11.19 -16.41
CA TYR A 237 12.65 -11.93 -17.45
C TYR A 237 13.82 -12.80 -16.94
N SER A 238 14.55 -12.34 -15.92
CA SER A 238 15.66 -13.10 -15.32
C SER A 238 15.17 -14.36 -14.60
N ILE A 239 14.00 -14.30 -13.96
CA ILE A 239 13.32 -15.44 -13.34
C ILE A 239 12.84 -16.41 -14.42
N LYS A 240 12.04 -15.90 -15.37
CA LYS A 240 11.47 -16.71 -16.46
C LYS A 240 12.54 -17.46 -17.25
N SER A 241 13.60 -16.75 -17.66
CA SER A 241 14.62 -17.34 -18.54
C SER A 241 15.46 -18.43 -17.89
N ILE A 242 15.46 -18.52 -16.55
CA ILE A 242 16.24 -19.52 -15.82
C ILE A 242 15.38 -20.63 -15.19
N ALA A 243 14.08 -20.38 -14.99
CA ALA A 243 13.19 -21.31 -14.31
C ALA A 243 13.16 -22.71 -14.93
N SER A 244 13.11 -22.81 -16.27
CA SER A 244 13.13 -24.10 -16.97
C SER A 244 14.48 -24.82 -16.83
N SER A 245 15.59 -24.09 -16.80
CA SER A 245 16.92 -24.68 -16.59
C SER A 245 17.09 -25.22 -15.17
N VAL A 246 16.58 -24.49 -14.17
CA VAL A 246 16.57 -24.93 -12.76
C VAL A 246 15.63 -26.13 -12.55
N ALA A 247 14.48 -26.16 -13.24
CA ALA A 247 13.53 -27.27 -13.17
C ALA A 247 14.05 -28.56 -13.82
N GLY A 248 14.75 -28.46 -14.96
CA GLY A 248 15.22 -29.63 -15.71
C GLY A 248 16.46 -30.33 -15.13
N ALA A 249 16.97 -29.91 -13.96
CA ALA A 249 18.25 -30.36 -13.39
C ALA A 249 19.42 -30.32 -14.39
N ALA A 250 19.31 -29.48 -15.42
CA ALA A 250 20.22 -29.46 -16.55
C ALA A 250 21.54 -28.82 -16.14
N ALA A 251 22.64 -29.41 -16.59
CA ALA A 251 23.99 -28.89 -16.43
C ALA A 251 24.02 -27.40 -16.77
N ARG A 252 24.64 -26.64 -15.87
CA ARG A 252 25.03 -25.23 -15.93
C ARG A 252 24.59 -24.46 -17.19
N PRO A 253 23.80 -23.38 -17.05
CA PRO A 253 23.46 -22.51 -18.16
C PRO A 253 24.70 -22.06 -18.93
N ALA A 254 24.66 -22.13 -20.27
CA ALA A 254 25.82 -21.87 -21.15
C ALA A 254 26.47 -20.49 -20.98
N TRP A 255 25.79 -19.54 -20.32
CA TRP A 255 26.28 -18.18 -20.08
C TRP A 255 27.09 -18.04 -18.77
N MET A 256 27.16 -19.07 -17.93
CA MET A 256 27.83 -19.02 -16.63
C MET A 256 29.28 -19.52 -16.72
N GLU A 257 30.26 -18.62 -16.53
CA GLU A 257 31.71 -18.90 -16.63
C GLU A 257 32.18 -19.96 -15.61
N GLU A 258 33.16 -20.80 -15.98
CA GLU A 258 33.83 -21.75 -15.08
C GLU A 258 34.43 -21.06 -13.84
N GLY A 259 33.77 -21.23 -12.68
CA GLY A 259 34.15 -20.57 -11.41
C GLY A 259 33.06 -19.71 -10.76
N ALA A 260 32.00 -19.34 -11.49
CA ALA A 260 30.89 -18.55 -10.93
C ALA A 260 29.93 -19.43 -10.09
N GLY A 261 30.21 -19.53 -8.79
CA GLY A 261 29.27 -19.96 -7.74
C GLY A 261 28.84 -21.44 -7.73
N PRO A 262 28.20 -21.89 -6.65
CA PRO A 262 27.71 -23.26 -6.53
C PRO A 262 26.54 -23.47 -7.51
N PHE A 263 26.72 -24.35 -8.51
CA PHE A 263 25.63 -24.75 -9.40
C PHE A 263 24.98 -26.04 -8.92
N VAL A 264 23.67 -26.12 -9.14
CA VAL A 264 22.77 -27.20 -8.72
C VAL A 264 23.26 -28.55 -9.25
N ALA A 265 23.54 -29.48 -8.34
CA ALA A 265 23.85 -30.86 -8.71
C ALA A 265 22.62 -31.50 -9.39
N ALA A 266 22.84 -32.31 -10.44
CA ALA A 266 21.76 -33.04 -11.10
C ALA A 266 20.95 -33.86 -10.07
N ARG A 267 19.64 -33.61 -9.98
CA ARG A 267 18.75 -34.26 -9.02
C ARG A 267 17.96 -35.37 -9.71
N GLN A 268 17.83 -36.52 -9.06
CA GLN A 268 16.80 -37.49 -9.40
C GLN A 268 15.45 -36.95 -8.92
N LEU A 269 14.59 -36.58 -9.86
CA LEU A 269 13.26 -36.06 -9.58
C LEU A 269 12.27 -37.24 -9.45
N SER A 270 11.46 -37.22 -8.41
CA SER A 270 10.29 -38.11 -8.33
C SER A 270 9.17 -37.58 -9.24
N SER A 271 8.19 -38.42 -9.57
CA SER A 271 7.00 -38.02 -10.34
C SER A 271 6.27 -36.84 -9.68
N ASP A 272 6.09 -36.90 -8.35
CA ASP A 272 5.44 -35.86 -7.55
C ASP A 272 6.19 -34.52 -7.60
N THR A 273 7.53 -34.55 -7.60
CA THR A 273 8.34 -33.33 -7.70
C THR A 273 8.32 -32.75 -9.12
N SER A 274 8.24 -33.60 -10.15
CA SER A 274 8.08 -33.15 -11.53
C SER A 274 6.77 -32.38 -11.71
N GLU A 275 5.65 -32.92 -11.20
CA GLU A 275 4.36 -32.23 -11.24
C GLU A 275 4.42 -30.86 -10.52
N ALA A 276 5.08 -30.80 -9.36
CA ALA A 276 5.26 -29.56 -8.63
C ALA A 276 6.04 -28.50 -9.43
N LEU A 277 7.09 -28.91 -10.14
CA LEU A 277 7.87 -28.04 -11.03
C LEU A 277 7.04 -27.56 -12.23
N ASP A 278 6.27 -28.46 -12.85
CA ASP A 278 5.40 -28.13 -13.97
C ASP A 278 4.37 -27.06 -13.56
N ARG A 279 3.75 -27.20 -12.37
CA ARG A 279 2.84 -26.17 -11.83
C ARG A 279 3.51 -24.83 -11.58
N ALA A 280 4.75 -24.83 -11.08
CA ALA A 280 5.50 -23.59 -10.89
C ALA A 280 5.84 -22.92 -12.24
N LEU A 281 6.21 -23.71 -13.26
CA LEU A 281 6.48 -23.21 -14.60
C LEU A 281 5.21 -22.68 -15.28
N GLU A 282 4.08 -23.38 -15.16
CA GLU A 282 2.77 -22.91 -15.63
C GLU A 282 2.43 -21.52 -15.06
N LEU A 283 2.66 -21.32 -13.76
CA LEU A 283 2.47 -20.02 -13.11
C LEU A 283 3.40 -18.94 -13.68
N ILE A 284 4.67 -19.26 -13.90
CA ILE A 284 5.65 -18.33 -14.49
C ILE A 284 5.24 -17.92 -15.91
N TYR A 285 4.75 -18.86 -16.72
CA TYR A 285 4.24 -18.55 -18.07
C TYR A 285 2.95 -17.74 -18.03
N ALA A 286 2.03 -18.04 -17.10
CA ALA A 286 0.81 -17.27 -16.90
C ALA A 286 1.10 -15.82 -16.47
N LEU A 287 2.15 -15.61 -15.67
CA LEU A 287 2.63 -14.29 -15.30
C LEU A 287 3.20 -13.53 -16.50
N ASP A 288 4.10 -14.14 -17.26
CA ASP A 288 4.71 -13.51 -18.43
C ASP A 288 3.66 -13.03 -19.46
N ALA A 289 2.58 -13.81 -19.64
CA ALA A 289 1.47 -13.45 -20.51
C ALA A 289 0.78 -12.12 -20.14
N ARG A 290 0.89 -11.66 -18.89
CA ARG A 290 0.28 -10.40 -18.41
C ARG A 290 1.05 -9.15 -18.80
N LYS A 291 2.26 -9.26 -19.37
CA LYS A 291 3.04 -8.11 -19.88
C LYS A 291 3.19 -6.95 -18.88
N PHE A 292 3.38 -7.28 -17.59
CA PHE A 292 3.56 -6.29 -16.51
C PHE A 292 4.98 -5.68 -16.46
N ASN A 293 5.80 -5.95 -17.48
CA ASN A 293 7.15 -5.41 -17.65
C ASN A 293 7.16 -4.13 -18.49
N VAL A 294 5.98 -3.63 -18.89
CA VAL A 294 5.83 -2.43 -19.72
C VAL A 294 5.09 -1.38 -18.89
N GLY A 295 5.61 -0.15 -18.86
CA GLY A 295 4.95 0.98 -18.19
C GLY A 295 5.88 1.78 -17.29
N VAL A 296 5.28 2.57 -16.41
CA VAL A 296 6.03 3.39 -15.42
C VAL A 296 6.60 2.47 -14.34
N SER A 297 7.87 2.63 -13.99
CA SER A 297 8.50 1.83 -12.93
C SER A 297 7.77 2.01 -11.59
N ALA A 298 7.15 0.95 -11.10
CA ALA A 298 6.47 0.94 -9.80
C ALA A 298 7.45 1.13 -8.64
N VAL A 299 8.71 0.69 -8.80
CA VAL A 299 9.79 0.91 -7.82
C VAL A 299 9.94 2.40 -7.54
N HIS A 300 9.99 3.25 -8.56
CA HIS A 300 10.12 4.69 -8.39
C HIS A 300 8.81 5.34 -7.94
N GLU A 301 7.70 5.01 -8.59
CA GLU A 301 6.41 5.66 -8.33
C GLU A 301 5.87 5.36 -6.91
N SER A 302 6.05 4.14 -6.40
CA SER A 302 5.65 3.73 -5.04
C SER A 302 6.28 4.58 -3.93
N SER A 303 7.41 5.24 -4.17
CA SER A 303 8.05 6.15 -3.20
C SER A 303 7.39 7.53 -3.12
N ARG A 304 6.51 7.86 -4.08
CA ARG A 304 5.95 9.21 -4.28
C ARG A 304 4.43 9.22 -4.40
N ARG A 305 3.79 8.05 -4.51
CA ARG A 305 2.34 7.95 -4.71
C ARG A 305 1.80 6.68 -4.05
N PRO A 306 0.68 6.76 -3.32
CA PRO A 306 0.01 5.59 -2.75
C PRO A 306 -0.71 4.77 -3.81
N TYR A 307 -0.91 3.49 -3.52
CA TYR A 307 -1.46 2.50 -4.44
C TYR A 307 -2.75 1.90 -3.88
N VAL A 308 -3.69 1.61 -4.79
CA VAL A 308 -4.81 0.71 -4.55
C VAL A 308 -4.77 -0.39 -5.60
N ALA A 309 -4.76 -1.65 -5.18
CA ALA A 309 -4.66 -2.78 -6.09
C ALA A 309 -5.75 -3.82 -5.84
N LEU A 310 -6.43 -4.22 -6.91
CA LEU A 310 -7.35 -5.34 -6.92
C LEU A 310 -6.60 -6.62 -7.27
N PHE A 311 -6.88 -7.70 -6.57
CA PHE A 311 -6.39 -9.03 -6.91
C PHE A 311 -7.42 -10.10 -6.51
N SER A 312 -7.24 -11.34 -6.96
CA SER A 312 -8.15 -12.46 -6.66
C SER A 312 -7.37 -13.65 -6.13
N ARG A 313 -7.85 -14.26 -5.04
CA ARG A 313 -7.26 -15.48 -4.48
C ARG A 313 -7.34 -16.69 -5.44
N ASP A 314 -8.31 -16.68 -6.36
CA ASP A 314 -8.51 -17.75 -7.35
C ASP A 314 -7.58 -17.61 -8.56
N ASP A 315 -6.84 -16.51 -8.63
CA ASP A 315 -5.91 -16.22 -9.70
C ASP A 315 -4.48 -16.11 -9.12
N PRO A 316 -3.72 -17.22 -9.12
CA PRO A 316 -2.38 -17.26 -8.53
C PRO A 316 -1.43 -16.21 -9.11
N ALA A 317 -1.55 -15.88 -10.40
CA ALA A 317 -0.70 -14.85 -11.00
C ALA A 317 -1.03 -13.46 -10.43
N SER A 318 -2.29 -13.12 -10.18
CA SER A 318 -2.63 -11.86 -9.48
C SER A 318 -2.11 -11.83 -8.05
N VAL A 319 -2.09 -12.97 -7.35
CA VAL A 319 -1.52 -13.10 -5.99
C VAL A 319 -0.02 -12.85 -6.01
N VAL A 320 0.71 -13.39 -6.99
CA VAL A 320 2.15 -13.11 -7.18
C VAL A 320 2.37 -11.61 -7.38
N LEU A 321 1.60 -10.98 -8.27
CA LEU A 321 1.74 -9.55 -8.54
C LEU A 321 1.41 -8.69 -7.32
N ALA A 322 0.39 -9.06 -6.54
CA ALA A 322 0.05 -8.38 -5.28
C ALA A 322 1.19 -8.50 -4.26
N SER A 323 1.82 -9.66 -4.18
CA SER A 323 2.97 -9.94 -3.33
C SER A 323 4.20 -9.12 -3.73
N VAL A 324 4.44 -8.98 -5.03
CA VAL A 324 5.52 -8.17 -5.58
C VAL A 324 5.28 -6.70 -5.29
N LEU A 325 4.06 -6.21 -5.53
CA LEU A 325 3.68 -4.84 -5.20
C LEU A 325 3.86 -4.55 -3.71
N HIS A 326 3.43 -5.48 -2.85
CA HIS A 326 3.62 -5.40 -1.40
C HIS A 326 5.09 -5.25 -1.00
N SER A 327 6.02 -5.89 -1.71
CA SER A 327 7.46 -5.79 -1.42
C SER A 327 8.00 -4.36 -1.50
N PHE A 328 7.42 -3.49 -2.35
CA PHE A 328 7.85 -2.09 -2.44
C PHE A 328 7.52 -1.26 -1.19
N PHE A 329 6.50 -1.67 -0.44
CA PHE A 329 6.01 -0.98 0.75
C PHE A 329 6.47 -1.65 2.05
N SER A 330 6.86 -2.93 2.01
CA SER A 330 7.34 -3.67 3.17
C SER A 330 8.85 -3.84 3.17
N ALA A 331 9.38 -4.59 2.20
CA ALA A 331 10.77 -5.01 2.12
C ALA A 331 11.77 -3.87 2.01
N ARG A 332 11.45 -2.84 1.21
CA ARG A 332 12.26 -1.60 1.12
C ARG A 332 12.53 -0.96 2.48
N TYR A 333 11.64 -1.17 3.45
CA TYR A 333 11.67 -0.58 4.79
C TYR A 333 11.89 -1.66 5.88
N ALA A 334 12.38 -2.84 5.50
CA ALA A 334 12.58 -3.95 6.44
C ALA A 334 13.75 -3.71 7.41
N LYS A 335 14.67 -2.79 7.08
CA LYS A 335 15.81 -2.42 7.90
C LYS A 335 15.39 -1.98 9.32
N PRO A 336 16.09 -2.42 10.39
CA PRO A 336 15.75 -2.05 11.76
C PRO A 336 15.65 -0.54 11.99
N GLU A 337 16.52 0.24 11.35
CA GLU A 337 16.56 1.71 11.47
C GLU A 337 15.36 2.40 10.80
N LEU A 338 14.65 1.69 9.92
CA LEU A 338 13.48 2.17 9.18
C LEU A 338 12.16 1.61 9.72
N ARG A 339 12.19 0.89 10.86
CA ARG A 339 11.01 0.26 11.45
C ARG A 339 9.84 1.24 11.61
N ASP A 340 10.10 2.42 12.16
CA ASP A 340 9.07 3.44 12.40
C ASP A 340 8.66 4.21 11.14
N ARG A 341 9.42 4.05 10.05
CA ARG A 341 9.21 4.70 8.75
C ARG A 341 8.50 3.80 7.74
N ARG A 342 7.99 2.65 8.19
CA ARG A 342 7.26 1.72 7.33
C ARG A 342 5.93 2.35 6.89
N PRO A 343 5.62 2.31 5.58
CA PRO A 343 4.33 2.68 5.02
C PRO A 343 3.14 1.99 5.70
N ALA A 344 2.00 2.67 5.73
CA ALA A 344 0.74 2.04 6.10
C ALA A 344 0.30 1.06 5.00
N ILE A 345 -0.17 -0.11 5.40
CA ILE A 345 -0.70 -1.13 4.50
C ILE A 345 -2.09 -1.50 4.99
N LEU A 346 -3.09 -1.46 4.11
CA LEU A 346 -4.44 -1.91 4.41
C LEU A 346 -4.78 -3.07 3.48
N TYR A 347 -5.13 -4.22 4.05
CA TYR A 347 -5.63 -5.37 3.33
C TYR A 347 -7.14 -5.52 3.59
N VAL A 348 -7.91 -5.61 2.51
CA VAL A 348 -9.35 -5.77 2.54
C VAL A 348 -9.74 -6.98 1.72
N SER A 349 -10.59 -7.84 2.26
CA SER A 349 -11.20 -8.99 1.57
C SER A 349 -12.71 -8.90 1.69
N ASP A 350 -13.41 -9.08 0.57
CA ASP A 350 -14.88 -9.06 0.50
C ASP A 350 -15.53 -10.45 0.59
N ARG A 351 -14.75 -11.53 0.54
CA ARG A 351 -15.28 -12.89 0.63
C ARG A 351 -15.40 -13.35 2.06
N ALA A 352 -16.37 -14.23 2.29
CA ALA A 352 -16.69 -14.76 3.62
C ALA A 352 -15.65 -15.74 4.17
N GLU A 353 -14.84 -16.36 3.30
CA GLU A 353 -13.84 -17.34 3.70
C GLU A 353 -12.54 -16.68 4.17
N PRO A 354 -12.01 -17.08 5.34
CA PRO A 354 -10.72 -16.62 5.85
C PRO A 354 -9.63 -16.77 4.78
N TYR A 355 -9.06 -15.63 4.39
CA TYR A 355 -7.91 -15.61 3.51
C TYR A 355 -7.07 -14.40 3.84
N ALA A 356 -5.79 -14.66 3.99
CA ALA A 356 -4.78 -13.64 3.99
C ALA A 356 -3.60 -14.20 3.19
N PRO A 357 -3.21 -13.54 2.09
CA PRO A 357 -2.10 -14.02 1.29
C PRO A 357 -0.82 -14.01 2.15
N GLU A 358 -0.02 -15.06 2.05
CA GLU A 358 1.19 -15.24 2.87
C GLU A 358 2.23 -14.13 2.64
N CYS A 359 2.16 -13.44 1.50
CA CYS A 359 2.99 -12.27 1.25
C CYS A 359 2.74 -11.12 2.23
N LEU A 360 1.57 -11.09 2.86
CA LEU A 360 1.26 -10.20 3.97
C LEU A 360 1.73 -10.81 5.28
N GLN A 361 3.00 -11.24 5.38
CA GLN A 361 3.63 -11.44 6.68
C GLN A 361 3.52 -10.11 7.44
N PHE A 362 2.49 -9.96 8.26
CA PHE A 362 2.07 -8.67 8.79
C PHE A 362 3.19 -8.09 9.67
N GLY A 363 3.89 -7.10 9.14
CA GLY A 363 4.77 -6.28 9.94
C GLY A 363 3.98 -5.23 10.73
N ASN A 364 4.67 -4.44 11.53
CA ASN A 364 4.13 -3.19 12.08
C ASN A 364 3.48 -2.37 10.95
N HIS A 365 2.37 -1.68 11.21
CA HIS A 365 1.66 -0.80 10.26
C HIS A 365 0.75 -1.48 9.21
N THR A 366 0.33 -2.72 9.44
CA THR A 366 -0.69 -3.37 8.60
C THR A 366 -2.06 -3.38 9.29
N VAL A 367 -3.11 -2.99 8.58
CA VAL A 367 -4.51 -3.08 9.01
C VAL A 367 -5.24 -4.07 8.12
N ILE A 368 -6.11 -4.90 8.70
CA ILE A 368 -6.77 -6.00 8.01
C ILE A 368 -8.26 -5.95 8.21
N VAL A 369 -9.01 -6.10 7.13
CA VAL A 369 -10.46 -6.23 7.12
C VAL A 369 -10.86 -7.39 6.21
N ASN A 370 -11.18 -8.54 6.79
CA ASN A 370 -11.45 -9.74 5.98
C ASN A 370 -12.72 -10.51 6.40
N GLY A 371 -13.63 -9.85 7.12
CA GLY A 371 -14.92 -10.45 7.45
C GLY A 371 -14.90 -11.49 8.58
N LEU A 372 -13.72 -11.79 9.15
CA LEU A 372 -13.59 -12.88 10.12
C LEU A 372 -14.30 -12.59 11.43
N LYS A 373 -15.15 -13.51 11.89
CA LYS A 373 -15.75 -13.42 13.22
C LYS A 373 -14.70 -13.62 14.32
N GLU A 374 -13.80 -14.58 14.09
CA GLU A 374 -12.73 -14.97 15.01
C GLU A 374 -11.48 -15.32 14.20
N VAL A 375 -10.32 -15.13 14.82
CA VAL A 375 -9.04 -15.53 14.21
C VAL A 375 -8.96 -17.05 14.25
N PRO A 376 -8.78 -17.71 13.08
CA PRO A 376 -8.71 -19.16 13.06
C PRO A 376 -7.46 -19.66 13.82
N SER A 377 -7.65 -20.71 14.61
CA SER A 377 -6.64 -21.30 15.51
C SER A 377 -6.22 -22.69 15.02
N GLY A 378 -5.09 -22.78 14.33
CA GLY A 378 -4.62 -24.05 13.73
C GLY A 378 -3.44 -23.89 12.75
N THR A 379 -3.34 -24.81 11.79
CA THR A 379 -2.39 -24.83 10.65
C THR A 379 -3.04 -24.93 9.25
N GLY A 380 -4.33 -24.61 9.10
CA GLY A 380 -5.08 -24.63 7.85
C GLY A 380 -5.07 -23.30 7.07
N ALA A 381 -5.88 -23.24 6.00
CA ALA A 381 -5.95 -22.06 5.13
C ALA A 381 -6.44 -20.80 5.88
N GLY A 382 -5.77 -19.67 5.66
CA GLY A 382 -6.06 -18.40 6.35
C GLY A 382 -5.44 -18.28 7.75
N GLU A 383 -4.80 -19.33 8.25
CA GLU A 383 -4.05 -19.32 9.51
C GLU A 383 -2.58 -19.08 9.18
N PHE A 384 -2.12 -17.86 9.45
CA PHE A 384 -0.73 -17.53 9.22
C PHE A 384 -0.20 -16.67 10.37
N TYR A 385 1.11 -16.66 10.50
CA TYR A 385 1.83 -16.10 11.64
C TYR A 385 1.39 -14.67 12.00
N GLY A 386 1.08 -13.84 10.99
CA GLY A 386 0.67 -12.46 11.21
C GLY A 386 -0.59 -12.29 12.05
N TYR A 387 -1.57 -13.21 11.99
CA TYR A 387 -2.79 -13.10 12.81
C TYR A 387 -2.55 -13.40 14.30
N LYS A 388 -1.50 -14.16 14.63
CA LYS A 388 -1.16 -14.48 16.02
C LYS A 388 -0.65 -13.24 16.75
N ASP A 389 0.14 -12.44 16.04
CA ASP A 389 0.78 -11.23 16.57
C ASP A 389 -0.07 -9.96 16.36
N ALA A 390 -1.22 -10.06 15.68
CA ALA A 390 -2.11 -8.94 15.43
C ALA A 390 -3.03 -8.62 16.62
N LEU A 391 -3.25 -7.33 16.85
CA LEU A 391 -4.31 -6.85 17.72
C LEU A 391 -5.68 -7.14 17.12
N LYS A 392 -6.55 -7.75 17.91
CA LYS A 392 -7.87 -8.18 17.46
C LYS A 392 -8.91 -7.15 17.92
N VAL A 393 -9.45 -6.39 16.98
CA VAL A 393 -10.49 -5.40 17.23
C VAL A 393 -11.78 -5.93 16.67
N ARG A 394 -12.83 -6.04 17.49
CA ARG A 394 -14.13 -6.58 17.05
C ARG A 394 -15.03 -5.43 16.61
N ALA A 395 -15.40 -5.41 15.33
CA ALA A 395 -16.35 -4.48 14.75
C ALA A 395 -17.75 -5.11 14.68
N THR A 396 -18.72 -4.45 15.31
CA THR A 396 -20.13 -4.85 15.38
C THR A 396 -21.01 -3.69 14.90
N PRO A 397 -22.33 -3.90 14.72
CA PRO A 397 -23.23 -2.79 14.41
C PRO A 397 -23.25 -1.68 15.48
N GLU A 398 -22.81 -1.99 16.70
CA GLU A 398 -22.81 -1.08 17.85
C GLU A 398 -21.52 -0.25 17.94
N GLY A 399 -20.52 -0.55 17.09
CA GLY A 399 -19.24 0.14 17.03
C GLY A 399 -18.03 -0.81 17.02
N ILE A 400 -16.92 -0.37 17.58
CA ILE A 400 -15.69 -1.16 17.72
C ILE A 400 -15.40 -1.49 19.17
N GLN A 401 -14.84 -2.68 19.41
CA GLN A 401 -14.51 -3.18 20.74
C GLN A 401 -13.08 -3.72 20.77
N PHE A 402 -12.32 -3.28 21.77
CA PHE A 402 -10.95 -3.73 22.04
C PHE A 402 -10.71 -3.79 23.56
N MET A 403 -10.07 -4.85 24.04
CA MET A 403 -9.77 -5.11 25.46
C MET A 403 -10.96 -4.88 26.43
N GLY A 404 -12.17 -5.25 26.00
CA GLY A 404 -13.39 -5.10 26.81
C GLY A 404 -14.07 -3.73 26.71
N THR A 405 -13.37 -2.69 26.24
CA THR A 405 -13.94 -1.37 26.00
C THR A 405 -14.64 -1.34 24.65
N ARG A 406 -15.87 -0.81 24.63
CA ARG A 406 -16.66 -0.63 23.41
C ARG A 406 -16.91 0.85 23.16
N VAL A 407 -16.70 1.29 21.92
CA VAL A 407 -16.97 2.66 21.50
C VAL A 407 -17.80 2.65 20.23
N SER A 408 -18.85 3.48 20.21
CA SER A 408 -19.74 3.59 19.06
C SER A 408 -19.04 4.26 17.88
N VAL A 409 -19.34 3.78 16.68
CA VAL A 409 -18.81 4.30 15.41
C VAL A 409 -19.96 4.38 14.41
N PRO A 410 -20.02 5.41 13.55
CA PRO A 410 -20.99 5.47 12.47
C PRO A 410 -21.00 4.21 11.61
N LEU A 411 -22.20 3.77 11.24
CA LEU A 411 -22.35 2.67 10.30
C LEU A 411 -22.09 3.11 8.87
N LEU A 412 -21.58 2.18 8.07
CA LEU A 412 -21.47 2.37 6.64
C LEU A 412 -22.87 2.54 6.04
N SER A 413 -23.08 3.65 5.34
CA SER A 413 -24.32 3.92 4.63
C SER A 413 -24.35 3.08 3.36
N LEU A 414 -24.85 1.84 3.47
CA LEU A 414 -25.10 1.00 2.32
C LEU A 414 -26.16 1.70 1.47
N ARG A 415 -25.86 1.95 0.18
CA ARG A 415 -26.90 2.38 -0.76
C ARG A 415 -27.97 1.28 -0.75
N SER A 416 -29.20 1.66 -0.42
CA SER A 416 -30.35 0.76 -0.55
C SER A 416 -30.37 0.25 -1.98
N GLU A 417 -30.17 -1.05 -2.17
CA GLU A 417 -30.53 -1.73 -3.42
C GLU A 417 -32.04 -1.50 -3.59
N THR A 418 -32.40 -0.51 -4.41
CA THR A 418 -33.73 -0.44 -4.97
C THR A 418 -33.84 -1.59 -5.96
N THR A 419 -34.49 -2.66 -5.48
CA THR A 419 -35.30 -3.68 -6.18
C THR A 419 -35.08 -3.86 -7.68
#